data_AF-A0A922YWG3-F1
#
_entry.id   AF-A0A922YWG3-F1
#
_cell.length_a   1.000
_cell.length_b   1.000
_cell.length_c   1.000
_cell.angle_alpha   90.00
_cell.angle_beta   90.00
_cell.angle_gamma   90.00
#
_symmetry.space_group_name_H-M   'P 1'
#
loop_
_entity.id
_entity.type
_entity.pdbx_description
1 polymer ?
#
loop_
_entity_poly.entity_id
_entity_poly.type
_entity_poly.pdbx_seq_one_letter_code
_entity_poly.pdbx_strand_id
1 'polypeptide(L)'
;MSLELPSLRPTLSFAPDLLLRAQAVRVVFFDVDGVLTDGGLYFSEAGETLKRFHSLDGHGIKLLQRAGITPAVVTGRDSPALRVRLEALGVEHVRYGTEDKRPAAEG
;
A
#
# COMPACT_ATOMS: atom_id res chain seq x y z
N MET A 1 -44.96 3.66 5.89
CA MET A 1 -44.02 4.19 6.91
C MET A 1 -42.63 4.11 6.29
N SER A 2 -42.16 5.18 5.65
CA SER A 2 -40.83 5.19 5.02
C SER A 2 -39.77 5.27 6.10
N LEU A 3 -38.88 4.28 6.15
CA LEU A 3 -37.66 4.36 6.93
C LEU A 3 -36.68 5.21 6.12
N GLU A 4 -36.56 6.50 6.45
CA GLU A 4 -35.43 7.29 5.95
C GLU A 4 -34.14 6.69 6.50
N LEU A 5 -33.23 6.31 5.60
CA LEU A 5 -31.90 5.87 6.00
C LEU A 5 -31.16 7.06 6.63
N PRO A 6 -30.47 6.85 7.76
CA PRO A 6 -29.70 7.92 8.40
C PRO A 6 -28.64 8.46 7.44
N SER A 7 -28.32 9.75 7.57
CA SER A 7 -27.30 10.40 6.75
C SER A 7 -25.95 9.71 6.93
N LEU A 8 -25.31 9.38 5.81
CA LEU A 8 -23.97 8.78 5.81
C LEU A 8 -22.98 9.76 6.46
N ARG A 9 -22.36 9.33 7.55
CA ARG A 9 -21.25 10.03 8.18
C ARG A 9 -19.95 9.31 7.81
N PRO A 10 -18.92 10.03 7.33
CA PRO A 10 -17.60 9.43 7.17
C PRO A 10 -17.11 8.86 8.50
N THR A 11 -16.66 7.61 8.50
CA THR A 11 -16.03 6.98 9.68
C THR A 11 -14.72 7.69 10.04
N LEU A 12 -14.00 8.18 9.03
CA LEU A 12 -12.76 8.93 9.20
C LEU A 12 -12.99 10.41 8.87
N SER A 13 -12.45 11.28 9.71
CA SER A 13 -12.44 12.72 9.49
C SER A 13 -11.00 13.22 9.58
N PHE A 14 -10.61 14.08 8.64
CA PHE A 14 -9.28 14.66 8.56
C PHE A 14 -9.38 16.18 8.55
N ALA A 15 -8.37 16.86 9.07
CA ALA A 15 -8.31 18.33 9.06
C ALA A 15 -8.42 18.85 7.60
N PRO A 16 -9.16 19.94 7.34
CA PRO A 16 -9.33 20.48 6.00
C PRO A 16 -8.01 20.76 5.26
N ASP A 17 -7.01 21.30 5.96
CA ASP A 17 -5.70 21.60 5.38
C ASP A 17 -4.95 20.32 4.93
N LEU A 18 -5.14 19.20 5.63
CA LEU A 18 -4.57 17.92 5.23
C LEU A 18 -5.22 17.41 3.94
N LEU A 19 -6.54 17.49 3.87
CA LEU A 19 -7.29 17.10 2.67
C LEU A 19 -6.88 17.97 1.47
N LEU A 20 -6.70 19.27 1.67
CA LEU A 20 -6.27 20.19 0.62
C LEU A 20 -4.87 19.82 0.08
N ARG A 21 -3.92 19.50 0.97
CA ARG A 21 -2.58 19.03 0.56
C ARG A 21 -2.63 17.69 -0.19
N ALA A 22 -3.52 16.78 0.21
CA ALA A 22 -3.64 15.46 -0.40
C ALA A 22 -4.19 15.50 -1.84
N GLN A 23 -4.96 16.54 -2.22
CA GLN A 23 -5.54 16.65 -3.57
C GLN A 23 -4.51 16.69 -4.71
N ALA A 24 -3.28 17.15 -4.43
CA ALA A 24 -2.21 17.21 -5.42
C ALA A 24 -1.46 15.89 -5.61
N VAL A 25 -1.71 14.88 -4.75
CA VAL A 25 -1.03 13.59 -4.83
C VAL A 25 -1.43 12.86 -6.10
N ARG A 26 -0.41 12.37 -6.83
CA ARG A 26 -0.57 11.55 -8.05
C ARG A 26 0.17 10.23 -7.96
N VAL A 27 1.12 10.11 -7.04
CA VAL A 27 1.91 8.91 -6.79
C VAL A 27 2.03 8.71 -5.29
N VAL A 28 1.96 7.46 -4.82
CA VAL A 28 2.22 7.10 -3.43
C VAL A 28 3.25 5.98 -3.41
N PHE A 29 4.36 6.22 -2.72
CA PHE A 29 5.39 5.22 -2.48
C PHE A 29 5.10 4.49 -1.17
N PHE A 30 5.18 3.16 -1.20
CA PHE A 30 5.03 2.28 -0.05
C PHE A 30 6.34 1.56 0.25
N ASP A 31 6.69 1.51 1.54
CA ASP A 31 7.53 0.44 2.05
C ASP A 31 6.69 -0.83 2.24
N VAL A 32 7.35 -1.96 2.50
CA VAL A 32 6.68 -3.24 2.76
C VAL A 32 6.70 -3.53 4.26
N ASP A 33 7.87 -3.78 4.83
CA ASP A 33 7.97 -4.33 6.19
C ASP A 33 7.73 -3.24 7.24
N GLY A 34 6.68 -3.42 8.04
CA GLY A 34 6.20 -2.43 9.01
C GLY A 34 5.28 -1.35 8.41
N VAL A 35 4.97 -1.43 7.10
CA VAL A 35 3.99 -0.54 6.44
C VAL A 35 2.84 -1.34 5.82
N LEU A 36 3.12 -2.19 4.83
CA LEU A 36 2.13 -3.12 4.26
C LEU A 36 2.03 -4.44 5.03
N THR A 37 2.93 -4.62 6.01
CA THR A 37 2.93 -5.70 6.98
C THR A 37 3.04 -5.12 8.39
N ASP A 38 2.85 -5.98 9.39
CA ASP A 38 3.12 -5.66 10.80
C ASP A 38 4.62 -5.65 11.17
N GLY A 39 5.50 -5.77 10.18
CA GLY A 39 6.96 -5.91 10.38
C GLY A 39 7.40 -7.33 10.76
N GLY A 40 6.45 -8.27 10.95
CA GLY A 40 6.74 -9.67 11.20
C GLY A 40 7.29 -10.37 9.96
N LEU A 41 8.28 -11.24 10.15
CA LEU A 41 8.85 -12.09 9.11
C LEU A 41 8.75 -13.55 9.52
N TYR A 42 8.30 -14.39 8.59
CA TYR A 42 8.20 -15.82 8.79
C TYR A 42 9.28 -16.52 7.98
N PHE A 43 10.17 -17.20 8.69
CA PHE A 43 11.28 -17.95 8.10
C PHE A 43 11.09 -19.45 8.30
N SER A 44 11.46 -20.20 7.27
CA SER A 44 11.78 -21.62 7.38
C SER A 44 13.28 -21.82 7.15
N GLU A 45 13.75 -23.06 7.21
CA GLU A 45 15.13 -23.41 6.86
C GLU A 45 15.51 -23.01 5.42
N ALA A 46 14.51 -22.82 4.54
CA ALA A 46 14.71 -22.35 3.17
C ALA A 46 14.72 -20.81 3.02
N GLY A 47 14.62 -20.06 4.12
CA GLY A 47 14.58 -18.59 4.12
C GLY A 47 13.17 -18.02 4.31
N GLU A 48 12.96 -16.78 3.85
CA GLU A 48 11.68 -16.08 3.94
C GLU A 48 10.67 -16.67 2.94
N THR A 49 9.80 -17.54 3.45
CA THR A 49 8.83 -18.27 2.61
C THR A 49 7.40 -17.73 2.73
N LEU A 50 7.08 -17.01 3.81
CA LEU A 50 5.76 -16.47 4.07
C LEU A 50 5.83 -15.00 4.51
N LYS A 51 4.84 -14.21 4.07
CA LYS A 51 4.65 -12.81 4.48
C LYS A 51 3.15 -12.54 4.66
N ARG A 52 2.79 -11.90 5.77
CA ARG A 52 1.39 -11.57 6.10
C ARG A 52 1.09 -10.14 5.64
N PHE A 53 0.00 -9.97 4.88
CA PHE A 53 -0.50 -8.68 4.43
C PHE A 53 -1.93 -8.47 4.89
N HIS A 54 -2.38 -7.21 4.92
CA HIS A 54 -3.76 -6.89 5.23
C HIS A 54 -4.65 -6.81 3.98
N SER A 55 -5.88 -7.32 4.07
CA SER A 55 -6.84 -7.29 2.96
C SER A 55 -7.33 -5.88 2.67
N LEU A 56 -7.59 -5.07 3.72
CA LEU A 56 -8.05 -3.69 3.57
C LEU A 56 -6.98 -2.79 2.92
N ASP A 57 -5.69 -3.04 3.17
CA ASP A 57 -4.61 -2.29 2.51
C ASP A 57 -4.58 -2.60 1.01
N GLY A 58 -4.78 -3.87 0.65
CA GLY A 58 -4.95 -4.26 -0.75
C GLY A 58 -6.14 -3.56 -1.40
N HIS A 59 -7.26 -3.42 -0.69
CA HIS A 59 -8.41 -2.68 -1.18
C HIS A 59 -8.10 -1.18 -1.35
N GLY A 60 -7.42 -0.57 -0.37
CA GLY A 60 -6.98 0.82 -0.43
C GLY A 60 -6.06 1.11 -1.63
N ILE A 61 -5.11 0.22 -1.91
CA ILE A 61 -4.22 0.33 -3.08
C ILE A 61 -5.03 0.28 -4.38
N LYS A 62 -6.01 -0.63 -4.49
CA LYS A 62 -6.91 -0.66 -5.65
C LYS A 62 -7.76 0.61 -5.78
N LEU A 63 -8.17 1.22 -4.66
CA LEU A 63 -8.91 2.49 -4.68
C LEU A 63 -8.01 3.66 -5.14
N LEU A 64 -6.74 3.71 -4.72
CA LEU A 64 -5.78 4.70 -5.22
C LEU A 64 -5.66 4.60 -6.75
N GLN A 65 -5.46 3.40 -7.29
CA GLN A 65 -5.38 3.16 -8.73
C GLN A 65 -6.65 3.65 -9.46
N ARG A 66 -7.84 3.31 -8.93
CA ARG A 66 -9.12 3.77 -9.49
C ARG A 66 -9.30 5.28 -9.45
N ALA A 67 -8.69 5.95 -8.47
CA ALA A 67 -8.66 7.40 -8.35
C ALA A 67 -7.58 8.06 -9.22
N GLY A 68 -6.84 7.29 -10.03
CA GLY A 68 -5.75 7.80 -10.87
C GLY A 68 -4.47 8.14 -10.11
N ILE A 69 -4.31 7.59 -8.90
CA ILE A 69 -3.09 7.72 -8.09
C ILE A 69 -2.26 6.45 -8.26
N THR A 70 -1.03 6.61 -8.74
CA THR A 70 -0.12 5.49 -9.02
C THR A 70 0.52 4.98 -7.72
N PRO A 71 0.27 3.72 -7.29
CA PRO A 71 1.05 3.12 -6.23
C PRO A 71 2.41 2.66 -6.75
N ALA A 72 3.46 2.93 -5.98
CA ALA A 72 4.81 2.42 -6.19
C ALA A 72 5.33 1.78 -4.90
N VAL A 73 6.21 0.78 -5.01
CA VAL A 73 6.80 0.09 -3.86
C VAL A 73 8.32 0.14 -3.93
N VAL A 74 8.96 0.50 -2.82
CA VAL A 74 10.42 0.44 -2.65
C VAL A 74 10.72 -0.28 -1.35
N THR A 75 11.35 -1.45 -1.45
CA THR A 75 11.61 -2.33 -0.32
C THR A 75 13.06 -2.82 -0.30
N GLY A 76 13.58 -3.00 0.91
CA GLY A 76 14.89 -3.62 1.14
C GLY A 76 14.89 -5.12 0.91
N ARG A 77 13.72 -5.76 0.81
CA ARG A 77 13.59 -7.22 0.68
C ARG A 77 13.06 -7.63 -0.70
N ASP A 78 13.49 -8.80 -1.13
CA ASP A 78 12.96 -9.49 -2.30
C ASP A 78 12.58 -10.91 -1.91
N SER A 79 11.29 -11.25 -2.06
CA SER A 79 10.80 -12.59 -1.79
C SER A 79 9.71 -13.00 -2.78
N PRO A 80 9.58 -14.31 -3.10
CA PRO A 80 8.51 -14.80 -3.97
C PRO A 80 7.11 -14.42 -3.47
N ALA A 81 6.87 -14.51 -2.16
CA ALA A 81 5.59 -14.16 -1.56
C ALA A 81 5.23 -12.67 -1.76
N LEU A 82 6.21 -11.77 -1.67
CA LEU A 82 6.00 -10.35 -1.94
C LEU A 82 5.67 -10.10 -3.41
N ARG A 83 6.44 -10.70 -4.34
CA ARG A 83 6.22 -10.55 -5.78
C ARG A 83 4.80 -10.96 -6.19
N VAL A 84 4.35 -12.14 -5.75
CA VAL A 84 2.99 -12.64 -6.00
C VAL A 84 1.93 -11.68 -5.47
N ARG A 85 2.15 -11.10 -4.28
CA ARG A 85 1.19 -10.15 -3.70
C ARG A 85 1.09 -8.86 -4.52
N LEU A 86 2.22 -8.27 -4.90
CA LEU A 86 2.24 -7.02 -5.65
C LEU A 86 1.69 -7.19 -7.07
N GLU A 87 1.96 -8.33 -7.70
CA GLU A 87 1.36 -8.72 -8.98
C GLU A 87 -0.17 -8.84 -8.87
N ALA A 88 -0.69 -9.53 -7.85
CA ALA A 88 -2.14 -9.63 -7.62
C ALA A 88 -2.79 -8.26 -7.37
N LEU A 89 -2.07 -7.32 -6.78
CA LEU A 89 -2.50 -5.93 -6.61
C LEU A 89 -2.29 -5.08 -7.86
N GLY A 90 -1.66 -5.60 -8.92
CA GLY A 90 -1.36 -4.87 -10.14
C GLY A 90 -0.47 -3.65 -9.89
N VAL A 91 0.49 -3.77 -8.97
CA VAL A 91 1.47 -2.71 -8.71
C VAL A 91 2.63 -2.91 -9.68
N GLU A 92 2.75 -2.00 -10.65
CA GLU A 92 3.73 -2.11 -11.73
C GLU A 92 5.08 -1.48 -11.38
N HIS A 93 5.07 -0.42 -10.57
CA HIS A 93 6.27 0.31 -10.17
C HIS A 93 6.83 -0.27 -8.87
N VAL A 94 7.76 -1.22 -8.99
CA VAL A 94 8.39 -1.84 -7.82
C VAL A 94 9.93 -1.87 -7.94
N ARG A 95 10.60 -1.55 -6.84
CA ARG A 95 12.03 -1.72 -6.64
C ARG A 95 12.25 -2.65 -5.44
N TYR A 96 12.87 -3.80 -5.70
CA TYR A 96 13.15 -4.84 -4.72
C TYR A 96 14.61 -4.80 -4.28
N GLY A 97 14.89 -5.26 -3.05
CA GLY A 97 16.25 -5.52 -2.59
C GLY A 97 17.13 -4.27 -2.42
N THR A 98 16.54 -3.10 -2.16
CA THR A 98 17.31 -1.86 -1.95
C THR A 98 16.96 -1.15 -0.64
N GLU A 99 17.98 -0.84 0.14
CA GLU A 99 17.87 0.04 1.31
C GLU A 99 18.04 1.52 0.93
N ASP A 100 18.70 1.81 -0.20
CA ASP A 100 18.81 3.17 -0.72
C ASP A 100 17.57 3.52 -1.54
N LYS A 101 16.60 4.14 -0.86
CA LYS A 101 15.26 4.39 -1.41
C LYS A 101 15.17 5.64 -2.29
N ARG A 102 16.06 6.61 -2.11
CA ARG A 102 16.02 7.87 -2.86
C ARG A 102 16.22 7.64 -4.37
N PRO A 103 17.33 7.04 -4.83
CA PRO A 103 17.52 6.81 -6.26
C PRO A 103 16.46 5.86 -6.83
N ALA A 104 15.96 4.93 -6.01
CA ALA A 104 14.89 4.02 -6.40
C ALA A 104 13.54 4.72 -6.64
N ALA A 105 13.28 5.86 -5.98
CA ALA A 105 12.05 6.64 -6.14
C ALA A 105 12.15 7.73 -7.23
N GLU A 106 13.37 8.12 -7.61
CA GLU A 106 13.63 9.17 -8.60
C GLU A 106 13.66 8.67 -10.06
N GLY A 107 13.80 7.36 -10.28
CA GLY A 107 13.91 6.73 -11.62
C GLY A 107 12.80 5.74 -11.95
#